data_AF-V4YHT3-F1
#
_entry.id   AF-V4YHT3-F1
#
_cell.length_a   1.000
_cell.length_b   1.000
_cell.length_c   1.000
_cell.angle_alpha   90.00
_cell.angle_beta   90.00
_cell.angle_gamma   90.00
#
_symmetry.space_group_name_H-M   'P 1'
#
loop_
_entity.id
_entity.type
_entity.pdbx_description
1 polymer ?
#
loop_
_entity_poly.entity_id
_entity_poly.type
_entity_poly.pdbx_seq_one_letter_code
_entity_poly.pdbx_strand_id
1 'polypeptide(L)' 'MYEVQFEDPHMLTDGEETSLTIADYEDVGSMLILELEDGMTRSVGKQLVESVEESAQ' A
#
# COMPACT_ATOMS: atom_id res chain seq x y z
N MET A 1 6.09 2.74 9.94
CA MET A 1 6.06 1.79 8.81
C MET A 1 4.69 1.18 8.82
N TYR A 2 4.03 1.17 7.67
CA TYR A 2 2.71 0.59 7.50
C TYR A 2 2.81 -0.55 6.48
N GLU A 3 1.94 -1.54 6.62
CA GLU A 3 1.77 -2.60 5.65
C GLU A 3 0.39 -2.49 5.03
N VAL A 4 0.36 -2.42 3.70
CA VAL A 4 -0.87 -2.38 2.92
C VAL A 4 -1.14 -3.79 2.40
N GLN A 5 -2.29 -4.35 2.75
CA GLN A 5 -2.81 -5.58 2.15
C GLN A 5 -3.74 -5.24 1.00
N PHE A 6 -3.53 -5.90 -0.14
CA PHE A 6 -4.36 -5.83 -1.33
C PHE A 6 -5.29 -7.06 -1.39
N GLU A 7 -6.50 -6.87 -1.94
CA GLU A 7 -7.48 -7.96 -2.09
C GLU A 7 -7.01 -9.04 -3.09
N ASP A 8 -6.20 -8.64 -4.07
CA ASP A 8 -5.64 -9.50 -5.11
C ASP A 8 -4.16 -9.14 -5.35
N PRO A 9 -3.35 -10.06 -5.93
CA PRO A 9 -1.98 -9.78 -6.32
C PRO A 9 -1.90 -8.51 -7.17
N HIS A 10 -1.12 -7.54 -6.71
CA HIS A 10 -1.11 -6.21 -7.28
C HIS A 10 0.17 -5.95 -8.07
N MET A 11 0.09 -5.18 -9.16
CA MET A 11 1.27 -4.78 -9.95
C MET A 11 2.29 -3.88 -9.20
N LEU A 12 2.01 -3.57 -7.93
CA LEU A 12 2.88 -2.75 -7.07
C LEU A 12 3.65 -3.59 -6.06
N THR A 13 3.26 -4.83 -5.87
CA THR A 13 3.95 -5.84 -5.10
C THR A 13 4.74 -6.75 -6.05
N ASP A 14 5.72 -7.50 -5.54
CA ASP A 14 6.54 -8.35 -6.38
C ASP A 14 5.77 -9.65 -6.71
N GLY A 15 5.34 -9.78 -7.97
CA GLY A 15 4.73 -11.00 -8.47
C GLY A 15 3.34 -11.31 -7.90
N GLU A 16 3.25 -12.30 -7.01
CA GLU A 16 2.00 -12.81 -6.43
C GLU A 16 1.73 -12.26 -5.01
N GLU A 17 2.60 -11.39 -4.51
CA GLU A 17 2.46 -10.80 -3.18
C GLU A 17 1.22 -9.89 -3.10
N THR A 18 0.55 -9.92 -1.96
CA THR A 18 -0.60 -9.06 -1.66
C THR A 18 -0.29 -8.04 -0.58
N SER A 19 0.93 -8.02 -0.05
CA SER A 19 1.38 -7.10 1.00
C SER A 19 2.46 -6.16 0.47
N LEU A 20 2.36 -4.87 0.78
CA LEU A 20 3.39 -3.88 0.47
C LEU A 20 3.74 -3.07 1.72
N THR A 21 5.02 -3.08 2.09
CA THR A 21 5.56 -2.22 3.15
C THR A 21 5.78 -0.80 2.62
N ILE A 22 5.29 0.17 3.37
CA ILE A 22 5.31 1.59 3.03
C ILE A 22 5.79 2.41 4.24
N ALA A 23 6.41 3.55 3.96
CA ALA A 23 6.79 4.51 4.99
C ALA A 23 5.57 5.20 5.58
N ASP A 24 4.69 5.71 4.70
CA ASP A 24 3.48 6.48 5.06
C ASP A 24 2.42 6.37 3.96
N TYR A 25 1.20 6.88 4.21
CA TYR A 25 0.15 6.94 3.20
C TYR A 25 -0.79 8.13 3.40
N GLU A 26 -1.30 8.67 2.30
CA GLU A 26 -2.30 9.73 2.28
C GLU A 26 -3.62 9.25 1.65
N ASP A 27 -4.73 9.45 2.35
CA ASP A 27 -6.07 9.17 1.84
C ASP A 27 -6.61 10.40 1.09
N VAL A 28 -6.78 10.25 -0.22
CA VAL A 28 -7.34 11.30 -1.10
C VAL A 28 -8.76 10.95 -1.55
N GLY A 29 -9.52 10.26 -0.69
CA GLY A 29 -10.92 9.90 -0.93
C GLY A 29 -11.09 8.52 -1.57
N SER A 30 -10.91 8.43 -2.90
CA SER A 30 -11.08 7.16 -3.65
C SER A 30 -9.77 6.42 -3.91
N MET A 31 -8.64 7.09 -3.68
CA MET A 31 -7.29 6.55 -3.86
C MET A 31 -6.50 6.74 -2.57
N LEU A 32 -5.52 5.86 -2.37
CA LEU A 32 -4.46 5.99 -1.38
C LEU A 32 -3.17 6.32 -2.11
N ILE A 33 -2.49 7.36 -1.65
CA ILE A 33 -1.14 7.69 -2.09
C ILE A 33 -0.19 7.06 -1.07
N LEU A 34 0.48 6.01 -1.47
CA LEU A 34 1.43 5.26 -0.66
C LEU A 34 2.82 5.87 -0.82
N GLU A 35 3.48 6.22 0.27
CA GLU A 35 4.88 6.61 0.31
C GLU A 35 5.73 5.38 0.61
N LEU A 36 6.55 4.95 -0.36
CA LEU A 36 7.45 3.81 -0.22
C LEU A 36 8.66 4.17 0.66
N GLU A 37 9.36 3.16 1.17
CA GLU A 37 10.56 3.35 2.01
C GLU A 37 11.70 4.10 1.29
N ASP A 38 11.77 4.00 -0.04
CA ASP A 38 12.70 4.76 -0.89
C ASP A 38 12.29 6.24 -1.10
N GLY A 39 11.19 6.70 -0.49
CA GLY A 39 10.64 8.06 -0.63
C GLY A 39 9.91 8.31 -1.96
N MET A 40 9.69 7.25 -2.76
CA MET A 40 8.84 7.32 -3.95
C MET A 40 7.37 7.20 -3.56
N THR A 41 6.48 7.90 -4.26
CA THR A 41 5.04 7.79 -4.03
C THR A 41 4.34 6.98 -5.12
N ARG A 42 3.36 6.15 -4.73
CA ARG A 42 2.54 5.31 -5.60
C ARG A 42 1.07 5.49 -5.28
N SER A 43 0.24 5.70 -6.28
CA SER A 43 -1.21 5.81 -6.09
C SER A 43 -1.91 4.48 -6.35
N VAL A 44 -2.77 4.04 -5.43
CA VAL A 44 -3.64 2.87 -5.57
C VAL A 44 -5.09 3.22 -5.33
N GLY A 45 -6.01 2.51 -5.99
CA GLY A 45 -7.42 2.62 -5.68
C GLY A 45 -7.73 1.95 -4.35
N LYS A 46 -8.52 2.59 -3.48
CA LYS A 46 -8.97 1.97 -2.21
C LYS A 46 -9.77 0.69 -2.40
N GLN A 47 -10.43 0.56 -3.55
CA GLN A 47 -11.16 -0.63 -3.97
C GLN A 47 -10.27 -1.86 -4.25
N LEU A 48 -8.94 -1.69 -4.18
CA LEU A 48 -7.96 -2.78 -4.34
C LEU A 48 -7.24 -3.06 -3.03
N VAL A 49 -7.44 -2.22 -2.01
CA VAL A 49 -6.78 -2.31 -0.70
C VAL A 49 -7.76 -2.96 0.26
N GLU A 50 -7.38 -4.11 0.80
CA GLU A 50 -8.15 -4.83 1.80
C GLU A 50 -8.01 -4.15 3.17
N SER A 51 -6.77 -3.86 3.58
CA SER A 51 -6.49 -3.23 4.86
C SER A 51 -5.13 -2.53 4.87
N VAL A 52 -4.95 -1.59 5.81
CA VAL A 52 -3.65 -0.95 6.08
C VAL A 52 -3.40 -1.06 7.58
N GLU A 53 -2.33 -1.74 7.95
CA GLU A 53 -1.97 -1.99 9.35
C GLU A 53 -0.64 -1.31 9.67
N GLU A 54 -0.51 -0.83 10.91
CA GLU A 54 0.78 -0.32 11.39
C GLU A 54 1.70 -1.53 11.67
N SER A 55 2.79 -1.64 10.93
CA SER A 55 3.77 -2.71 11.12
C SER A 55 4.57 -2.38 12.38
N ALA A 56 4.22 -3.02 13.50
CA ALA A 56 5.03 -3.01 14.70
C ALA A 56 6.32 -3.80 14.43
N GLN A 57 7.46 -3.10 14.29
CA GLN A 57 8.79 -3.72 14.24
C GLN A 57 9.06 -4.60 15.47
#